data_AF-A0AAV7XXG5-F1
#
_entry.id   AF-A0AAV7XXG5-F1
#
_cell.length_a   1.000
_cell.length_b   1.000
_cell.length_c   1.000
_cell.angle_alpha   90.00
_cell.angle_beta   90.00
_cell.angle_gamma   90.00
#
_symmetry.space_group_name_H-M   'P 1'
#
loop_
_entity.id
_entity.type
_entity.pdbx_description
1 polymer ?
#
loop_
_entity_poly.entity_id
_entity_poly.type
_entity_poly.pdbx_seq_one_letter_code
_entity_poly.pdbx_strand_id
1 'polypeptide(L)'
;MDCHMDPEWTLQLLYDLSMSADEVQQAQVWRPSWDHLSVLHTMPHLRRLFLYHCYDVDAGAALPALPEGRAGLHTLRVDELPRRPLASLLRAHGSSLHTLILFVGTGGAGGWPHSCDDLHDLLGECRLTALRALLLCRWGCAHDGQGCAAQRGAVRRLLPAVESVQCEVCDGVAPEPF
;
A
#
# COMPACT_ATOMS: atom_id res chain seq x y z
N MET A 1 -0.01 8.46 13.66
CA MET A 1 -0.46 7.87 14.93
C MET A 1 0.25 6.55 15.13
N ASP A 2 0.80 6.29 16.32
CA ASP A 2 1.51 5.05 16.63
C ASP A 2 0.59 4.09 17.40
N CYS A 3 0.08 3.09 16.68
CA CYS A 3 -0.97 2.21 17.16
C CYS A 3 -0.48 1.21 18.21
N HIS A 4 0.83 0.93 18.28
CA HIS A 4 1.38 -0.03 19.23
C HIS A 4 1.54 0.59 20.64
N MET A 5 1.61 1.91 20.75
CA MET A 5 1.78 2.57 22.06
C MET A 5 0.51 2.46 22.93
N ASP A 6 -0.66 2.57 22.31
CA ASP A 6 -1.95 2.35 22.94
C ASP A 6 -2.96 1.85 21.88
N PRO A 7 -3.02 0.52 21.64
CA PRO A 7 -3.83 -0.05 20.57
C PRO A 7 -5.33 0.10 20.82
N GLU A 8 -5.77 0.04 22.07
CA GLU A 8 -7.19 0.18 22.41
C GLU A 8 -7.67 1.61 22.20
N TRP A 9 -6.91 2.60 22.69
CA TRP A 9 -7.25 4.01 22.50
C TRP A 9 -7.21 4.40 21.01
N THR A 10 -6.18 3.95 20.29
CA THR A 10 -6.02 4.22 18.86
C THR A 10 -7.16 3.63 18.05
N LEU A 11 -7.56 2.39 18.36
CA LEU A 11 -8.68 1.74 17.69
C LEU A 11 -10.01 2.44 18.00
N GLN A 12 -10.24 2.83 19.26
CA GLN A 12 -11.44 3.60 19.63
C GLN A 12 -11.50 4.93 18.88
N LEU A 13 -10.38 5.65 18.78
CA LEU A 13 -10.30 6.89 18.01
C LEU A 13 -10.64 6.67 16.53
N LEU A 14 -10.14 5.60 15.92
CA LEU A 14 -10.48 5.26 14.53
C LEU A 14 -11.97 4.93 14.39
N TYR A 15 -12.57 4.21 15.34
CA TYR A 15 -14.00 3.94 15.34
C TYR A 15 -14.81 5.24 15.44
N ASP A 16 -14.48 6.11 16.39
CA ASP A 16 -15.15 7.39 16.58
C ASP A 16 -15.05 8.24 15.32
N LEU A 17 -13.87 8.32 14.70
CA LEU A 17 -13.67 9.02 13.42
C LEU A 17 -14.44 8.36 12.27
N SER A 18 -14.52 7.03 12.22
CA SER A 18 -15.27 6.33 11.17
C SER A 18 -16.78 6.59 11.24
N MET A 19 -17.29 6.88 12.44
CA MET A 19 -18.71 7.11 12.72
C MET A 19 -19.10 8.60 12.64
N SER A 20 -18.16 9.50 12.95
CA SER A 20 -18.44 10.93 13.11
C SER A 20 -17.83 11.82 12.04
N ALA A 21 -16.82 11.33 11.30
CA ALA A 21 -16.07 12.19 10.39
C ALA A 21 -16.52 12.03 8.94
N ASP A 22 -17.37 12.96 8.51
CA ASP A 22 -17.65 13.22 7.08
C ASP A 22 -16.41 13.74 6.31
N GLU A 23 -15.26 13.93 6.97
CA GLU A 23 -14.15 14.73 6.42
C GLU A 23 -12.76 14.09 6.51
N VAL A 24 -12.56 12.94 7.17
CA VAL A 24 -11.20 12.35 7.25
C VAL A 24 -10.81 11.78 5.88
N GLN A 25 -10.03 12.57 5.14
CA GLN A 25 -9.55 12.21 3.81
C GLN A 25 -8.14 11.60 3.81
N GLN A 26 -7.41 11.73 4.91
CA GLN A 26 -6.03 11.28 5.02
C GLN A 26 -5.74 10.68 6.39
N ALA A 27 -5.05 9.53 6.41
CA ALA A 27 -4.64 8.86 7.64
C ALA A 27 -3.19 8.37 7.54
N GLN A 28 -2.47 8.54 8.65
CA GLN A 28 -1.13 7.99 8.86
C GLN A 28 -1.11 7.10 10.10
N VAL A 29 -0.82 5.82 9.91
CA VAL A 29 -0.73 4.88 11.02
C VAL A 29 0.59 4.12 10.98
N TRP A 30 1.20 4.02 12.17
CA TRP A 30 2.43 3.31 12.42
C TRP A 30 2.10 2.07 13.24
N ARG A 31 2.66 0.93 12.84
CA ARG A 31 2.44 -0.39 13.47
C ARG A 31 0.96 -0.75 13.64
N PRO A 32 0.13 -0.64 12.59
CA PRO A 32 -1.28 -0.98 12.70
C PRO A 32 -1.45 -2.50 12.89
N SER A 33 -2.39 -2.89 13.74
CA SER A 33 -2.91 -4.28 13.74
C SER A 33 -3.93 -4.49 12.62
N TRP A 34 -4.39 -5.72 12.45
CA TRP A 34 -5.47 -6.05 11.52
C TRP A 34 -6.76 -5.26 11.77
N ASP A 35 -7.12 -5.04 13.04
CA ASP A 35 -8.34 -4.32 13.40
C ASP A 35 -8.26 -2.85 12.99
N HIS A 36 -7.10 -2.22 13.17
CA HIS A 36 -6.86 -0.85 12.70
C HIS A 36 -7.05 -0.75 11.19
N LEU A 37 -6.50 -1.69 10.42
CA LEU A 37 -6.66 -1.72 8.97
C LEU A 37 -8.12 -1.95 8.55
N SER A 38 -8.83 -2.81 9.28
CA SER A 38 -10.25 -3.08 9.02
C SER A 38 -11.11 -1.82 9.22
N VAL A 39 -10.87 -1.05 10.28
CA VAL A 39 -11.57 0.22 10.50
C VAL A 39 -11.22 1.24 9.42
N LEU A 40 -9.93 1.46 9.14
CA LEU A 40 -9.47 2.40 8.09
C LEU A 40 -10.04 2.07 6.71
N HIS A 41 -10.10 0.78 6.37
CA HIS A 41 -10.71 0.28 5.13
C HIS A 41 -12.19 0.67 5.02
N THR A 42 -12.88 0.82 6.15
CA THR A 42 -14.31 1.17 6.18
C THR A 42 -14.60 2.67 6.28
N MET A 43 -13.58 3.53 6.32
CA MET A 43 -13.79 4.98 6.36
C MET A 43 -14.26 5.51 4.99
N PRO A 44 -15.45 6.11 4.88
CA PRO A 44 -16.09 6.41 3.59
C PRO A 44 -15.42 7.54 2.81
N HIS A 45 -14.71 8.45 3.49
CA HIS A 45 -14.08 9.62 2.86
C HIS A 45 -12.57 9.51 2.75
N LEU A 46 -11.96 8.43 3.27
CA LEU A 46 -10.52 8.26 3.28
C LEU A 46 -10.00 8.10 1.84
N ARG A 47 -9.16 9.04 1.41
CA ARG A 47 -8.55 9.06 0.07
C ARG A 47 -7.07 8.75 0.09
N ARG A 48 -6.37 9.05 1.18
CA ARG A 48 -4.92 8.84 1.28
C ARG A 48 -4.60 8.07 2.54
N LEU A 49 -3.97 6.91 2.37
CA LEU A 49 -3.60 6.05 3.48
C LEU A 49 -2.11 5.77 3.42
N PHE A 50 -1.45 5.97 4.55
CA PHE A 50 -0.03 5.74 4.69
C PHE A 50 0.20 4.85 5.90
N LEU A 51 0.71 3.65 5.62
CA LEU A 51 0.93 2.59 6.58
C LEU A 51 2.43 2.38 6.77
N TYR A 52 2.89 2.42 8.02
CA TYR A 52 4.29 2.26 8.39
C TYR A 52 4.46 1.06 9.31
N HIS A 53 5.53 0.28 9.13
CA HIS A 53 5.90 -0.84 10.01
C HIS A 53 4.76 -1.85 10.24
N CYS A 54 4.17 -2.37 9.16
CA CYS A 54 2.99 -3.23 9.24
C CYS A 54 3.30 -4.72 9.54
N TYR A 55 4.46 -5.04 10.11
CA TYR A 55 4.89 -6.42 10.33
C TYR A 55 4.01 -7.19 11.34
N ASP A 56 3.26 -6.49 12.19
CA ASP A 56 2.34 -7.07 13.19
C ASP A 56 0.95 -7.43 12.60
N VAL A 57 0.70 -7.12 11.33
CA VAL A 57 -0.57 -7.44 10.66
C VAL A 57 -0.64 -8.94 10.38
N ASP A 58 -1.78 -9.57 10.64
CA ASP A 58 -2.00 -10.99 10.33
C ASP A 58 -1.80 -11.26 8.82
N ALA A 59 -0.76 -12.05 8.51
CA ALA A 59 -0.42 -12.43 7.14
C ALA A 59 -1.48 -13.32 6.46
N GLY A 60 -2.35 -13.97 7.24
CA GLY A 60 -3.46 -14.78 6.75
C GLY A 60 -4.72 -13.98 6.41
N ALA A 61 -4.81 -12.73 6.88
CA ALA A 61 -6.02 -11.96 6.80
C ALA A 61 -6.24 -11.30 5.43
N ALA A 62 -7.51 -11.10 5.08
CA ALA A 62 -7.94 -10.50 3.83
C ALA A 62 -9.11 -9.55 4.08
N LEU A 63 -9.01 -8.34 3.54
CA LEU A 63 -10.07 -7.34 3.64
C LEU A 63 -11.20 -7.72 2.69
N PRO A 64 -12.46 -7.52 3.08
CA PRO A 64 -13.58 -7.66 2.16
C PRO A 64 -13.44 -6.65 1.00
N ALA A 65 -14.19 -6.88 -0.07
CA ALA A 65 -14.32 -5.88 -1.13
C ALA A 65 -15.03 -4.63 -0.58
N LEU A 66 -14.70 -3.46 -1.14
CA LEU A 66 -15.45 -2.25 -0.83
C LEU A 66 -16.92 -2.40 -1.29
N PRO A 67 -17.89 -1.97 -0.46
CA PRO A 67 -19.28 -1.80 -0.89
C PRO A 67 -19.40 -0.96 -2.16
N GLU A 68 -20.36 -1.29 -3.01
CA GLU A 68 -20.67 -0.49 -4.21
C GLU A 68 -20.98 0.96 -3.84
N GLY A 69 -20.49 1.90 -4.65
CA GLY A 69 -20.68 3.34 -4.42
C GLY A 69 -19.76 3.96 -3.37
N ARG A 70 -18.93 3.18 -2.66
CA ARG A 70 -17.90 3.76 -1.80
C ARG A 70 -16.75 4.36 -2.58
N ALA A 71 -16.39 5.55 -2.14
CA ALA A 71 -15.15 6.21 -2.44
C ALA A 71 -13.96 5.37 -1.94
N GLY A 72 -13.19 4.77 -2.84
CA GLY A 72 -11.95 4.09 -2.48
C GLY A 72 -10.77 5.05 -2.34
N LEU A 73 -9.62 4.48 -1.96
CA LEU A 73 -8.36 5.21 -1.83
C LEU A 73 -7.87 5.71 -3.18
N HIS A 74 -7.31 6.92 -3.21
CA HIS A 74 -6.57 7.49 -4.33
C HIS A 74 -5.06 7.28 -4.17
N THR A 75 -4.56 7.40 -2.95
CA THR A 75 -3.13 7.24 -2.66
C THR A 75 -2.96 6.22 -1.55
N LEU A 76 -2.04 5.28 -1.78
CA LEU A 76 -1.66 4.27 -0.81
C LEU A 76 -0.13 4.22 -0.72
N ARG A 77 0.41 4.50 0.46
CA ARG A 77 1.80 4.25 0.82
C ARG A 77 1.86 3.12 1.82
N VAL A 78 2.69 2.12 1.55
CA VAL A 78 2.78 0.95 2.42
C VAL A 78 4.22 0.55 2.64
N ASP A 79 4.56 0.41 3.91
CA ASP A 79 5.81 -0.13 4.40
C ASP A 79 5.56 -1.41 5.23
N GLU A 80 6.35 -2.44 4.95
CA GLU A 80 6.36 -3.72 5.67
C GLU A 80 5.01 -4.47 5.80
N LEU A 81 4.02 -4.20 4.95
CA LEU A 81 2.74 -4.94 4.98
C LEU A 81 2.90 -6.34 4.39
N PRO A 82 2.41 -7.39 5.08
CA PRO A 82 2.45 -8.72 4.54
C PRO A 82 1.71 -8.82 3.19
N ARG A 83 2.23 -9.69 2.34
CA ARG A 83 1.85 -9.78 0.92
C ARG A 83 0.34 -9.97 0.70
N ARG A 84 -0.30 -10.83 1.49
CA ARG A 84 -1.73 -11.16 1.33
C ARG A 84 -2.65 -10.01 1.77
N PRO A 85 -2.48 -9.39 2.94
CA PRO A 85 -3.12 -8.12 3.29
C PRO A 85 -2.95 -7.04 2.22
N LEU A 86 -1.73 -6.86 1.70
CA LEU A 86 -1.47 -5.90 0.61
C LEU A 86 -2.31 -6.23 -0.64
N ALA A 87 -2.28 -7.49 -1.10
CA ALA A 87 -3.06 -7.92 -2.26
C ALA A 87 -4.55 -7.66 -2.08
N SER A 88 -5.08 -7.91 -0.87
CA SER A 88 -6.48 -7.65 -0.55
C SER A 88 -6.82 -6.16 -0.59
N LEU A 89 -5.95 -5.32 -0.02
CA LEU A 89 -6.13 -3.87 -0.03
C LEU A 89 -6.06 -3.32 -1.46
N LEU A 90 -5.10 -3.76 -2.26
CA LEU A 90 -4.97 -3.38 -3.66
C LEU A 90 -6.19 -3.80 -4.49
N ARG A 91 -6.70 -5.03 -4.32
CA ARG A 91 -7.93 -5.48 -5.00
C ARG A 91 -9.14 -4.65 -4.61
N ALA A 92 -9.28 -4.35 -3.32
CA ALA A 92 -10.43 -3.59 -2.84
C ALA A 92 -10.48 -2.16 -3.37
N HIS A 93 -9.31 -1.56 -3.65
CA HIS A 93 -9.18 -0.18 -4.14
C HIS A 93 -8.73 -0.08 -5.61
N GLY A 94 -8.71 -1.18 -6.37
CA GLY A 94 -8.10 -1.21 -7.71
C GLY A 94 -8.74 -0.26 -8.72
N SER A 95 -10.02 0.06 -8.56
CA SER A 95 -10.77 0.98 -9.41
C SER A 95 -10.65 2.46 -9.01
N SER A 96 -10.05 2.77 -7.86
CA SER A 96 -9.91 4.13 -7.35
C SER A 96 -8.47 4.56 -7.08
N LEU A 97 -7.56 3.60 -6.95
CA LEU A 97 -6.18 3.85 -6.55
C LEU A 97 -5.37 4.42 -7.72
N HIS A 98 -4.95 5.69 -7.59
CA HIS A 98 -4.20 6.42 -8.60
C HIS A 98 -2.69 6.36 -8.35
N THR A 99 -2.27 6.44 -7.09
CA THR A 99 -0.87 6.47 -6.68
C THR A 99 -0.58 5.37 -5.68
N LEU A 100 0.41 4.54 -6.00
CA LEU A 100 0.88 3.48 -5.12
C LEU A 100 2.37 3.69 -4.81
N ILE A 101 2.72 3.74 -3.53
CA ILE A 101 4.09 3.85 -3.04
C ILE A 101 4.40 2.60 -2.21
N LEU A 102 5.34 1.78 -2.66
CA LEU A 102 5.70 0.51 -2.03
C LEU A 102 7.16 0.49 -1.60
N PHE A 103 7.40 0.07 -0.35
CA PHE A 103 8.72 -0.24 0.17
C PHE A 103 8.99 -1.72 -0.05
N VAL A 104 9.65 -2.04 -1.17
CA VAL A 104 9.90 -3.43 -1.60
C VAL A 104 11.26 -3.53 -2.29
N GLY A 105 11.91 -4.69 -2.18
CA GLY A 105 13.19 -4.94 -2.83
C GLY A 105 13.08 -5.35 -4.30
N THR A 106 14.24 -5.59 -4.91
CA THR A 106 14.34 -6.33 -6.18
C THR A 106 14.42 -7.83 -5.92
N GLY A 107 14.75 -8.61 -6.95
CA GLY A 107 15.00 -10.03 -6.81
C GLY A 107 16.12 -10.38 -5.86
N GLY A 108 16.00 -11.49 -5.15
CA GLY A 108 17.03 -11.90 -4.21
C GLY A 108 16.61 -13.02 -3.26
N ALA A 109 17.54 -13.41 -2.38
CA ALA A 109 17.31 -14.45 -1.40
C ALA A 109 16.48 -14.00 -0.18
N GLY A 110 16.10 -12.71 -0.10
CA GLY A 110 15.25 -12.19 0.94
C GLY A 110 13.80 -12.65 0.77
N GLY A 111 13.05 -12.67 1.87
CA GLY A 111 11.60 -12.79 1.80
C GLY A 111 10.94 -11.47 1.42
N TRP A 112 9.64 -11.52 1.14
CA TRP A 112 8.81 -10.32 1.08
C TRP A 112 8.89 -9.53 2.40
N PRO A 113 8.98 -8.19 2.39
CA PRO A 113 9.07 -7.31 1.22
C PRO A 113 10.53 -7.03 0.77
N HIS A 114 11.54 -7.49 1.52
CA HIS A 114 12.96 -7.16 1.25
C HIS A 114 13.50 -7.72 -0.07
N SER A 115 12.85 -8.74 -0.64
CA SER A 115 13.02 -9.15 -2.04
C SER A 115 11.67 -9.49 -2.67
N CYS A 116 11.50 -9.16 -3.96
CA CYS A 116 10.30 -9.52 -4.72
C CYS A 116 10.56 -9.62 -6.24
N ASP A 117 10.75 -10.84 -6.73
CA ASP A 117 10.89 -11.11 -8.17
C ASP A 117 9.56 -11.01 -8.94
N ASP A 118 8.47 -11.27 -8.23
CA ASP A 118 7.13 -11.50 -8.74
C ASP A 118 6.18 -10.34 -8.42
N LEU A 119 6.72 -9.14 -8.18
CA LEU A 119 5.90 -7.95 -7.89
C LEU A 119 4.87 -7.68 -8.99
N HIS A 120 5.25 -7.92 -10.25
CA HIS A 120 4.36 -7.75 -11.37
C HIS A 120 3.16 -8.72 -11.29
N ASP A 121 3.38 -9.99 -10.96
CA ASP A 121 2.28 -10.97 -10.79
C ASP A 121 1.28 -10.53 -9.72
N LEU A 122 1.80 -10.08 -8.56
CA LEU A 122 0.97 -9.51 -7.48
C LEU A 122 0.09 -8.36 -7.99
N LEU A 123 0.68 -7.40 -8.72
CA LEU A 123 -0.05 -6.24 -9.21
C LEU A 123 -1.06 -6.61 -10.32
N GLY A 124 -0.75 -7.60 -11.15
CA GLY A 124 -1.64 -8.09 -12.21
C GLY A 124 -2.93 -8.69 -11.69
N GLU A 125 -2.85 -9.44 -10.59
CA GLU A 125 -4.01 -10.02 -9.92
C GLU A 125 -4.94 -8.98 -9.28
N CYS A 126 -4.43 -7.77 -9.02
CA CYS A 126 -5.15 -6.75 -8.26
C CYS A 126 -6.09 -5.86 -9.09
N ARG A 127 -6.10 -6.00 -10.43
CA ARG A 127 -6.95 -5.21 -11.35
C ARG A 127 -6.89 -3.70 -11.07
N LEU A 128 -5.68 -3.15 -11.04
CA LEU A 128 -5.38 -1.75 -10.74
C LEU A 128 -5.72 -0.83 -11.93
N THR A 129 -7.01 -0.71 -12.29
CA THR A 129 -7.46 -0.02 -13.49
C THR A 129 -7.36 1.50 -13.42
N ALA A 130 -7.32 2.08 -12.23
CA ALA A 130 -7.17 3.52 -12.02
C ALA A 130 -5.71 3.98 -11.78
N LEU A 131 -4.76 3.04 -11.69
CA LEU A 131 -3.39 3.36 -11.29
C LEU A 131 -2.68 4.18 -12.37
N ARG A 132 -2.14 5.32 -11.96
CA ARG A 132 -1.38 6.25 -12.80
C ARG A 132 0.10 6.31 -12.44
N ALA A 133 0.41 6.18 -11.15
CA ALA A 133 1.78 6.27 -10.66
C ALA A 133 2.11 5.13 -9.69
N LEU A 134 3.25 4.49 -9.93
CA LEU A 134 3.86 3.52 -9.01
C LEU A 134 5.27 3.98 -8.66
N LEU A 135 5.51 4.23 -7.37
CA LEU A 135 6.84 4.52 -6.83
C LEU A 135 7.32 3.32 -5.98
N LEU A 136 8.50 2.82 -6.32
CA LEU A 136 9.20 1.76 -5.61
C LEU A 136 10.30 2.37 -4.75
N CYS A 137 10.08 2.40 -3.44
CA CYS A 137 11.05 2.81 -2.43
C CYS A 137 11.91 1.59 -2.03
N ARG A 138 13.23 1.80 -1.92
CA ARG A 138 14.20 0.71 -1.74
C ARG A 138 14.95 0.78 -0.43
N TRP A 139 14.61 1.74 0.42
CA TRP A 139 15.21 1.86 1.73
C TRP A 139 14.97 0.57 2.55
N GLY A 140 16.03 0.04 3.16
CA GLY A 140 15.96 -1.20 3.94
C GLY A 140 15.72 -2.49 3.12
N CYS A 141 15.82 -2.44 1.80
CA CYS A 141 15.56 -3.60 0.92
C CYS A 141 16.75 -3.95 0.03
N ALA A 142 16.75 -5.17 -0.53
CA ALA A 142 17.69 -5.53 -1.58
C ALA A 142 17.44 -4.67 -2.83
N HIS A 143 18.51 -4.17 -3.44
CA HIS A 143 18.41 -3.37 -4.66
C HIS A 143 19.62 -3.59 -5.57
N ASP A 144 19.38 -4.16 -6.73
CA ASP A 144 20.33 -4.25 -7.83
C ASP A 144 19.78 -3.49 -9.04
N GLY A 145 20.63 -2.71 -9.71
CA GLY A 145 20.19 -1.80 -10.78
C GLY A 145 19.55 -2.52 -11.97
N GLN A 146 20.09 -3.69 -12.35
CA GLN A 146 19.60 -4.48 -13.47
C GLN A 146 18.25 -5.13 -13.15
N GLY A 147 18.11 -5.76 -11.98
CA GLY A 147 16.88 -6.34 -11.46
C GLY A 147 15.81 -5.29 -11.24
N CYS A 148 16.17 -4.10 -10.76
CA CYS A 148 15.26 -2.96 -10.65
C CYS A 148 14.72 -2.54 -12.04
N ALA A 149 15.58 -2.43 -13.05
CA ALA A 149 15.17 -2.11 -14.41
C ALA A 149 14.25 -3.20 -14.99
N ALA A 150 14.58 -4.47 -14.78
CA ALA A 150 13.78 -5.62 -15.23
C ALA A 150 12.39 -5.65 -14.55
N GLN A 151 12.34 -5.49 -13.23
CA GLN A 151 11.10 -5.45 -12.44
C GLN A 151 10.20 -4.29 -12.88
N ARG A 152 10.74 -3.06 -13.00
CA ARG A 152 9.99 -1.91 -13.51
C ARG A 152 9.48 -2.15 -14.94
N GLY A 153 10.30 -2.75 -15.80
CA GLY A 153 9.92 -3.13 -17.15
C GLY A 153 8.77 -4.15 -17.19
N ALA A 154 8.80 -5.15 -16.31
CA ALA A 154 7.72 -6.12 -16.19
C ALA A 154 6.40 -5.47 -15.74
N VAL A 155 6.45 -4.58 -14.74
CA VAL A 155 5.26 -3.86 -14.28
C VAL A 155 4.68 -2.97 -15.38
N ARG A 156 5.51 -2.21 -16.12
CA ARG A 156 5.03 -1.37 -17.24
C ARG A 156 4.35 -2.16 -18.35
N ARG A 157 4.86 -3.35 -18.67
CA ARG A 157 4.23 -4.22 -19.68
C ARG A 157 2.86 -4.70 -19.23
N LEU A 158 2.70 -4.99 -17.94
CA LEU A 158 1.47 -5.50 -17.37
C LEU A 158 0.41 -4.42 -17.14
N LEU A 159 0.84 -3.22 -16.75
CA LEU A 159 -0.03 -2.09 -16.46
C LEU A 159 0.23 -0.95 -17.45
N PRO A 160 -0.17 -1.08 -18.73
CA PRO A 160 0.15 -0.10 -19.76
C PRO A 160 -0.52 1.26 -19.55
N ALA A 161 -1.55 1.34 -18.71
CA ALA A 161 -2.23 2.58 -18.36
C ALA A 161 -1.50 3.40 -17.28
N VAL A 162 -0.48 2.83 -16.63
CA VAL A 162 0.34 3.51 -15.62
C VAL A 162 1.33 4.43 -16.33
N GLU A 163 1.20 5.72 -16.06
CA GLU A 163 1.99 6.79 -16.67
C GLU A 163 3.44 6.75 -16.18
N SER A 164 3.65 6.42 -14.90
CA SER A 164 4.98 6.37 -14.30
C SER A 164 5.18 5.15 -13.40
N VAL A 165 6.31 4.46 -13.64
CA VAL A 165 6.84 3.42 -12.74
C VAL A 165 8.27 3.83 -12.39
N GLN A 166 8.46 4.32 -11.17
CA GLN A 166 9.70 4.95 -10.72
C GLN A 166 10.32 4.17 -9.56
N CYS A 167 11.65 4.28 -9.44
CA CYS A 167 12.42 3.81 -8.31
C CYS A 167 13.08 5.01 -7.64
N GLU A 168 12.89 5.15 -6.34
CA GLU A 168 13.47 6.24 -5.54
C GLU A 168 14.99 6.35 -5.74
N VAL A 169 15.70 5.22 -5.70
CA VAL A 169 17.17 5.18 -5.80
C VAL A 169 17.66 5.43 -7.22
N CYS A 170 17.05 4.79 -8.23
CA CYS A 170 17.54 4.89 -9.60
C CYS A 170 17.19 6.21 -10.28
N ASP A 171 15.98 6.74 -10.00
CA ASP A 171 15.47 7.94 -10.66
C ASP A 171 15.68 9.21 -9.81
N GLY A 172 16.16 9.08 -8.57
CA GLY A 172 16.41 10.22 -7.67
C GLY A 172 15.13 10.94 -7.23
N VAL A 173 14.01 10.20 -7.16
CA VAL A 173 12.70 10.75 -6.80
C VAL A 173 12.39 10.44 -5.34
N ALA A 174 12.00 11.45 -4.57
CA ALA A 174 11.52 11.24 -3.21
C ALA A 174 10.02 10.94 -3.22
N PRO A 175 9.52 10.08 -2.31
CA PRO A 175 8.09 10.01 -2.06
C PRO A 175 7.59 11.36 -1.54
N GLU A 176 6.38 11.76 -1.93
CA GLU A 176 5.78 12.99 -1.44
C GLU A 176 5.80 13.03 0.10
N PRO A 177 6.22 14.16 0.70
CA PRO A 177 6.15 14.35 2.14
C PRO A 177 4.68 14.46 2.59
N PHE A 178 4.48 14.24 3.89
CA PHE A 178 3.18 14.40 4.54
C PHE A 178 2.76 15.86 4.67
#